data_AF-A0A374AM71-F1
#
_entry.id   AF-A0A374AM71-F1
#
_cell.length_a   1.000
_cell.length_b   1.000
_cell.length_c   1.000
_cell.angle_alpha   90.00
_cell.angle_beta   90.00
_cell.angle_gamma   90.00
#
_symmetry.space_group_name_H-M   'P 1'
#
loop_
_entity.id
_entity.type
_entity.pdbx_description
1 polymer ?
#
loop_
_entity_poly.entity_id
_entity_poly.type
_entity_poly.pdbx_seq_one_letter_code
_entity_poly.pdbx_strand_id
1 'polypeptide(L)'
;MRYDTTVYFQKLTQGEYDPETGDYKEDSIREDAKQAAVMDTSTQMMQLIYGTIKQGSLTIQLQNHYDQPFDQIRVGNTIYKADHSRKLRTKQTFIVSEVQ
;
A
#
# COMPACT_ATOMS: atom_id res chain seq x y z
N MET A 1 -11.11 7.15 -15.49
CA MET A 1 -10.47 6.90 -14.19
C MET A 1 -10.11 8.25 -13.58
N ARG A 2 -10.62 8.55 -12.38
CA ARG A 2 -10.32 9.79 -11.64
C ARG A 2 -9.29 9.49 -10.54
N TYR A 3 -8.42 10.46 -10.25
CA TYR A 3 -7.39 10.38 -9.23
C TYR A 3 -7.73 11.37 -8.11
N ASP A 4 -8.83 11.10 -7.44
CA ASP A 4 -9.43 11.92 -6.39
C ASP A 4 -9.27 11.29 -5.00
N THR A 5 -8.83 10.03 -4.93
CA THR A 5 -8.62 9.33 -3.66
C THR A 5 -7.19 9.53 -3.19
N THR A 6 -7.06 10.06 -1.97
CA THR A 6 -5.75 10.14 -1.30
C THR A 6 -5.43 8.80 -0.66
N VAL A 7 -4.28 8.23 -1.03
CA VAL A 7 -3.72 7.02 -0.42
C VAL A 7 -2.45 7.37 0.34
N TYR A 8 -2.23 6.72 1.47
CA TYR A 8 -1.11 6.97 2.34
C TYR A 8 -0.20 5.74 2.34
N PHE A 9 1.02 5.90 1.82
CA PHE A 9 2.04 4.87 1.90
C PHE A 9 2.71 4.96 3.27
N GLN A 10 2.53 3.94 4.09
CA GLN A 10 3.07 3.90 5.44
C GLN A 10 4.34 3.05 5.45
N LYS A 11 5.42 3.61 5.97
CA LYS A 11 6.66 2.89 6.29
C LYS A 11 6.79 2.81 7.80
N LEU A 12 6.82 1.59 8.32
CA LEU A 12 7.09 1.30 9.72
C LEU A 12 8.61 1.22 9.87
N THR A 13 9.14 2.05 10.76
CA THR A 13 10.55 2.00 11.12
C THR A 13 10.60 1.61 12.59
N GLN A 14 11.08 0.40 12.85
CA GLN A 14 11.29 -0.08 14.21
C GLN A 14 12.30 0.84 14.89
N GLY A 15 12.02 1.24 16.13
CA GLY A 15 12.93 2.08 16.88
C GLY A 15 14.29 1.40 17.03
N GLU A 16 15.36 2.15 16.78
CA GLU A 16 16.72 1.66 16.99
C GLU A 16 16.96 1.37 18.47
N TYR A 17 17.73 0.31 18.72
CA TYR A 17 18.22 0.01 20.06
C TYR A 17 19.16 1.12 20.53
N ASP A 18 18.87 1.70 21.69
CA ASP A 18 19.73 2.68 22.32
C ASP A 18 20.65 1.99 23.34
N PRO A 19 21.97 1.87 23.06
CA PRO A 19 22.89 1.19 23.96
C PRO A 19 23.15 1.95 25.27
N GLU A 20 22.81 3.24 25.38
CA GLU A 20 23.02 4.01 26.61
C GLU A 20 21.91 3.78 27.65
N THR A 21 20.66 3.65 27.22
CA THR A 21 19.51 3.36 28.11
C THR A 21 19.15 1.87 28.15
N GLY A 22 19.59 1.09 27.16
CA GLY A 22 19.24 -0.32 27.02
C GLY A 22 17.83 -0.56 26.47
N ASP A 23 17.15 0.51 26.05
CA ASP A 23 15.78 0.48 25.54
C ASP A 23 15.73 0.65 24.02
N TYR A 24 14.68 0.14 23.39
CA TYR A 24 14.37 0.44 22.00
C TYR A 24 13.65 1.80 21.92
N LYS A 25 14.02 2.63 20.95
CA LYS A 25 13.30 3.87 20.66
C LYS A 25 11.86 3.59 20.25
N GLU A 26 10.99 4.60 20.31
CA GLU A 26 9.61 4.45 19.85
C GLU A 26 9.55 4.17 18.34
N ASP A 27 8.67 3.26 17.96
CA ASP A 27 8.41 2.94 16.55
C ASP A 27 7.86 4.18 15.84
N SER A 28 8.46 4.50 14.69
CA SER A 28 8.06 5.66 13.88
C SER A 28 7.34 5.21 12.62
N ILE A 29 6.14 5.75 12.40
CA ILE A 29 5.37 5.53 11.17
C ILE A 29 5.52 6.75 10.28
N ARG A 30 6.14 6.58 9.11
CA ARG A 30 6.20 7.63 8.08
C ARG A 30 5.09 7.41 7.07
N GLU A 31 4.18 8.37 6.94
CA GLU A 31 3.12 8.35 5.92
C GLU A 31 3.47 9.30 4.75
N ASP A 32 3.40 8.82 3.51
CA ASP A 32 3.46 9.66 2.30
C ASP A 32 2.09 9.64 1.59
N ALA A 33 1.46 10.81 1.50
CA ALA A 33 0.18 10.99 0.84
C ALA A 33 0.36 11.14 -0.68
N LYS A 34 -0.36 10.33 -1.46
CA LYS A 34 -0.36 10.37 -2.92
C LYS A 34 -1.79 10.29 -3.45
N GLN A 35 -2.05 11.00 -4.54
CA GLN A 35 -3.32 10.90 -5.26
C GLN A 35 -3.32 9.66 -6.15
N ALA A 36 -4.32 8.81 -5.98
CA ALA A 36 -4.48 7.57 -6.71
C ALA A 36 -5.93 7.40 -7.19
N ALA A 37 -6.10 6.58 -8.23
CA ALA A 37 -7.38 6.04 -8.61
C ALA A 37 -7.55 4.71 -7.89
N VAL A 38 -8.58 4.60 -7.03
CA VAL A 38 -8.89 3.37 -6.30
C VAL A 38 -10.13 2.75 -6.93
N MET A 39 -10.04 1.47 -7.27
CA MET A 39 -11.12 0.71 -7.91
C MET A 39 -11.20 -0.68 -7.28
N ASP A 40 -12.38 -1.31 -7.30
CA ASP A 40 -12.50 -2.71 -6.92
C ASP A 40 -11.74 -3.61 -7.89
N THR A 41 -11.07 -4.62 -7.36
CA THR A 41 -10.35 -5.58 -8.20
C THR A 41 -11.33 -6.52 -8.88
N SER A 42 -11.18 -6.73 -10.18
CA SER A 42 -12.04 -7.67 -10.91
C SER A 42 -11.78 -9.11 -10.47
N THR A 43 -12.82 -9.94 -10.48
CA THR A 43 -12.72 -11.37 -10.14
C THR A 43 -11.70 -12.11 -11.01
N GLN A 44 -11.58 -11.75 -12.29
CA GLN A 44 -10.57 -12.29 -13.21
C GLN A 44 -9.15 -11.98 -12.73
N MET A 45 -8.89 -10.76 -12.25
CA MET A 45 -7.58 -10.35 -11.77
C MET A 45 -7.26 -11.01 -10.42
N MET A 46 -8.25 -11.13 -9.54
CA MET A 46 -8.12 -11.87 -8.28
C MET A 46 -7.77 -13.34 -8.54
N GLN A 47 -8.46 -13.99 -9.49
CA GLN A 47 -8.19 -15.38 -9.84
C GLN A 47 -6.80 -15.56 -10.47
N LEU A 48 -6.33 -14.58 -11.26
CA LEU A 48 -4.97 -14.61 -11.83
C LEU A 48 -3.89 -14.48 -10.75
N ILE A 49 -4.10 -13.66 -9.72
CA ILE A 49 -3.09 -13.34 -8.70
C ILE A 49 -3.12 -14.32 -7.54
N TYR A 50 -4.31 -14.60 -7.01
CA TYR A 50 -4.51 -15.41 -5.81
C TYR A 50 -5.01 -16.82 -6.11
N GLY A 51 -5.38 -17.15 -7.35
CA GLY A 51 -6.05 -18.42 -7.70
C GLY A 51 -7.48 -18.55 -7.16
N THR A 52 -7.91 -17.62 -6.30
CA THR A 52 -9.18 -17.61 -5.59
C THR A 52 -9.76 -16.21 -5.58
N ILE A 53 -11.08 -16.10 -5.38
CA ILE A 53 -11.75 -14.81 -5.25
C ILE A 53 -11.62 -14.36 -3.80
N LYS A 54 -10.76 -13.37 -3.55
CA LYS A 54 -10.56 -12.77 -2.21
C LYS A 54 -11.35 -11.47 -2.11
N GLN A 55 -12.39 -11.47 -1.28
CA GLN A 55 -13.19 -10.27 -1.01
C GLN A 55 -12.33 -9.20 -0.33
N GLY A 56 -12.58 -7.92 -0.63
CA GLY A 56 -11.83 -6.79 -0.07
C GLY A 56 -10.50 -6.47 -0.79
N SER A 57 -10.27 -6.99 -2.00
CA SER A 57 -9.08 -6.61 -2.79
C SER A 57 -9.35 -5.35 -3.63
N LEU A 58 -8.50 -4.34 -3.50
CA LEU A 58 -8.57 -3.09 -4.24
C LEU A 58 -7.43 -2.95 -5.24
N THR A 59 -7.71 -2.29 -6.35
CA THR A 59 -6.72 -1.90 -7.36
C THR A 59 -6.46 -0.40 -7.23
N ILE A 60 -5.25 -0.05 -6.82
CA ILE A 60 -4.79 1.33 -6.67
C ILE A 60 -3.90 1.67 -7.87
N GLN A 61 -4.27 2.66 -8.66
CA GLN A 61 -3.45 3.15 -9.76
C GLN A 61 -2.94 4.55 -9.46
N LEU A 62 -1.62 4.73 -9.55
CA LEU A 62 -0.93 6.02 -9.48
C LEU A 62 -0.67 6.58 -10.89
N GLN A 63 -0.66 7.91 -11.01
CA GLN A 63 -0.27 8.58 -12.26
C GLN A 63 1.22 8.49 -12.53
N ASN A 64 2.03 8.44 -11.47
CA ASN A 64 3.48 8.37 -11.49
C ASN A 64 3.96 7.13 -10.74
N HIS A 65 5.26 6.85 -10.85
CA HIS A 65 5.90 5.79 -10.09
C HIS A 65 6.09 6.21 -8.63
N TYR A 66 5.89 5.24 -7.74
CA TYR A 66 6.25 5.35 -6.33
C TYR A 66 7.42 4.41 -6.08
N ASP A 67 8.61 4.99 -5.94
CA ASP A 67 9.88 4.26 -5.80
C ASP A 67 10.40 4.28 -4.35
N GLN A 68 9.64 4.86 -3.41
CA GLN A 68 10.02 4.85 -2.00
C GLN A 68 9.62 3.53 -1.33
N PRO A 69 10.40 3.05 -0.34
CA PRO A 69 10.04 1.87 0.45
C PRO A 69 8.81 2.17 1.32
N PHE A 70 7.88 1.22 1.38
CA PHE A 70 6.68 1.25 2.20
C PHE A 70 6.32 -0.18 2.60
N ASP A 71 5.61 -0.33 3.72
CA ASP A 71 5.19 -1.63 4.25
C ASP A 71 3.70 -1.87 4.02
N GLN A 72 2.89 -0.81 4.16
CA GLN A 72 1.44 -0.89 4.01
C GLN A 72 0.86 0.38 3.39
N ILE A 73 -0.35 0.27 2.85
CA ILE A 73 -1.05 1.36 2.18
C ILE A 73 -2.36 1.60 2.90
N ARG A 74 -2.55 2.79 3.45
CA ARG A 74 -3.81 3.21 4.06
C ARG A 74 -4.65 3.97 3.04
N VAL A 75 -5.89 3.56 2.86
CA VAL A 75 -6.88 4.25 2.03
C VAL A 75 -8.03 4.68 2.92
N GLY A 76 -8.14 5.97 3.18
CA GLY A 76 -9.09 6.49 4.18
C GLY A 76 -8.77 5.94 5.59
N ASN A 77 -9.67 5.15 6.14
CA ASN A 77 -9.54 4.53 7.47
C ASN A 77 -9.09 3.07 7.45
N THR A 78 -8.97 2.46 6.28
CA THR A 78 -8.66 1.04 6.15
C THR A 78 -7.21 0.84 5.70
N ILE A 79 -6.53 -0.12 6.32
CA ILE A 79 -5.15 -0.48 5.99
C ILE A 79 -5.17 -1.67 5.04
N TYR A 80 -4.39 -1.55 3.97
CA TYR A 80 -4.24 -2.57 2.95
C TYR A 80 -2.77 -2.94 2.79
N LYS A 81 -2.53 -4.20 2.45
CA LYS A 81 -1.22 -4.72 2.08
C LYS A 81 -1.13 -4.85 0.57
N ALA A 82 -0.03 -4.37 -0.01
CA ALA A 82 0.24 -4.56 -1.43
C ALA A 82 0.71 -5.99 -1.70
N ASP A 83 -0.14 -6.80 -2.34
CA ASP A 83 0.19 -8.18 -2.69
C ASP A 83 0.86 -8.26 -4.06
N HIS A 84 0.45 -7.39 -4.99
CA HIS A 84 1.01 -7.35 -6.32
C HIS A 84 1.22 -5.91 -6.78
N SER A 85 2.34 -5.66 -7.46
CA SER A 85 2.62 -4.37 -8.07
C SER A 85 2.94 -4.55 -9.55
N ARG A 86 2.49 -3.59 -10.37
CA ARG A 86 2.76 -3.55 -11.79
C ARG A 86 3.18 -2.14 -12.18
N LYS A 87 4.42 -2.01 -12.64
CA LYS A 87 4.96 -0.76 -13.19
C LYS A 87 4.61 -0.68 -14.68
N LEU A 88 3.82 0.31 -15.06
CA LEU A 88 3.54 0.65 -16.46
C LEU A 88 4.49 1.77 -16.90
N ARG A 89 4.47 2.12 -18.19
CA ARG A 89 5.39 3.12 -18.78
C ARG A 89 5.43 4.44 -18.00
N THR A 90 4.27 4.96 -17.59
CA THR A 90 4.16 6.21 -16.81
C THR A 90 3.46 6.00 -15.47
N LYS A 91 2.61 4.98 -15.38
CA LYS A 91 1.74 4.71 -14.23
C LYS A 91 2.27 3.54 -13.41
N GLN A 92 1.79 3.43 -12.17
CA GLN A 92 2.01 2.24 -11.36
C GLN A 92 0.69 1.77 -10.80
N THR A 93 0.46 0.47 -10.85
CA THR A 93 -0.75 -0.14 -10.30
C THR A 93 -0.36 -1.11 -9.20
N PHE A 94 -1.07 -1.05 -8.09
CA PHE A 94 -0.97 -1.95 -6.97
C PHE A 94 -2.29 -2.67 -6.80
N ILE A 95 -2.22 -3.95 -6.52
CA ILE A 95 -3.35 -4.75 -6.10
C ILE A 95 -3.10 -5.06 -4.64
N VAL A 96 -4.04 -4.61 -3.82
CA VAL A 96 -3.92 -4.60 -2.38
C VAL A 96 -5.05 -5.40 -1.79
N SER A 97 -4.80 -6.11 -0.69
CA SER A 97 -5.85 -6.75 0.11
C SER A 97 -5.92 -6.16 1.50
N GLU A 98 -7.12 -6.08 2.05
CA GLU A 98 -7.37 -5.55 3.38
C GLU A 98 -6.65 -6.39 4.45
N VAL A 99 -6.01 -5.70 5.40
CA VAL A 99 -5.36 -6.34 6.56
C VAL A 99 -6.34 -6.27 7.72
N GLN A 100 -6.87 -7.42 8.14
CA GLN A 100 -7.71 -7.60 9.32
C GLN A 100 -6.89 -7.97 10.55
#